data_AF-A0A224VIN8-F1
#
_entry.id   AF-A0A224VIN8-F1
#
_cell.length_a   1.000
_cell.length_b   1.000
_cell.length_c   1.000
_cell.angle_alpha   90.00
_cell.angle_beta   90.00
_cell.angle_gamma   90.00
#
_symmetry.space_group_name_H-M   'P 1'
#
loop_
_entity.id
_entity.type
_entity.pdbx_description
1 polymer ?
#
loop_
_entity_poly.entity_id
_entity_poly.type
_entity_poly.pdbx_seq_one_letter_code
_entity_poly.pdbx_strand_id
1 'polypeptide(L)'
;MHVNLVNPTTNQVKQTKVGFSWTTFFFGFWPALFRGDWLWFFVQLAIEVFVGIFTFGIGAAISSIVFSFIYNKIYINELLSKGYKATDTSDEQILVSHGFITNNHHTATPTN
;
A
#
# COMPACT_ATOMS: atom_id res chain seq x y z
N MET A 1 -4.12 12.20 -2.40
CA MET A 1 -5.17 11.62 -1.55
C MET A 1 -4.51 10.63 -0.60
N HIS A 2 -4.86 10.67 0.68
CA HIS A 2 -4.39 9.75 1.70
C HIS A 2 -5.58 9.00 2.29
N VAL A 3 -5.33 7.82 2.84
CA VAL A 3 -6.30 7.03 3.59
C VAL A 3 -5.68 6.61 4.92
N ASN A 4 -6.44 6.73 6.01
CA ASN A 4 -6.02 6.28 7.32
C ASN A 4 -6.62 4.92 7.66
N LEU A 5 -5.75 3.97 7.97
CA LEU A 5 -6.12 2.62 8.34
C LEU A 5 -5.80 2.38 9.81
N VAL A 6 -6.77 1.91 10.58
CA VAL A 6 -6.63 1.60 12.00
C VAL A 6 -6.71 0.09 12.23
N ASN A 7 -5.83 -0.44 13.07
CA ASN A 7 -5.93 -1.80 13.57
C ASN A 7 -6.87 -1.81 14.80
N PRO A 8 -8.00 -2.52 14.77
CA PRO A 8 -8.97 -2.51 15.87
C PRO A 8 -8.47 -3.19 17.14
N THR A 9 -7.46 -4.06 17.04
CA THR A 9 -6.90 -4.80 18.19
C THR A 9 -5.79 -4.01 18.87
N THR A 10 -4.91 -3.35 18.09
CA THR A 10 -3.74 -2.64 18.62
C THR A 10 -3.92 -1.12 18.72
N ASN A 11 -5.01 -0.58 18.17
CA ASN A 11 -5.25 0.86 17.97
C ASN A 11 -4.14 1.57 17.16
N GLN A 12 -3.32 0.83 16.42
CA GLN A 12 -2.30 1.41 15.55
C GLN A 12 -2.95 2.04 14.32
N VAL A 13 -2.70 3.32 14.10
CA VAL A 13 -3.13 4.04 12.89
C VAL A 13 -1.97 4.14 11.89
N LYS A 14 -2.25 3.86 10.63
CA LYS A 14 -1.32 3.98 9.51
C LYS A 14 -1.94 4.83 8.41
N GLN A 15 -1.34 6.00 8.19
CA GLN A 15 -1.68 6.86 7.07
C GLN A 15 -0.92 6.39 5.83
N THR A 16 -1.64 6.20 4.72
CA THR A 16 -1.05 5.74 3.45
C THR A 16 -1.52 6.61 2.29
N LYS A 17 -0.68 6.77 1.27
CA LYS A 17 -1.05 7.49 0.05
C LYS A 17 -1.70 6.54 -0.95
N VAL A 18 -2.81 6.95 -1.54
CA VAL A 18 -3.45 6.23 -2.64
C VAL A 18 -2.87 6.70 -3.97
N GLY A 19 -2.60 5.76 -4.88
CA GLY A 19 -2.02 6.02 -6.20
C GLY A 19 -0.49 6.06 -6.19
N PHE A 20 0.08 6.92 -7.05
CA PHE A 20 1.52 6.95 -7.34
C PHE A 20 2.39 7.25 -6.11
N SER A 21 3.45 6.46 -5.94
CA SER A 21 4.45 6.54 -4.87
C SER A 21 5.69 7.29 -5.33
N TRP A 22 5.71 8.60 -5.13
CA TRP A 22 6.89 9.44 -5.38
C TRP A 22 8.13 8.97 -4.63
N THR A 23 7.96 8.49 -3.40
CA THR A 23 9.08 7.98 -2.61
C THR A 23 9.67 6.70 -3.22
N THR A 24 8.84 5.82 -3.79
CA THR A 24 9.33 4.59 -4.45
C THR A 24 9.98 4.91 -5.79
N PHE A 25 9.46 5.91 -6.51
CA PHE A 25 10.04 6.36 -7.77
C PHE A 25 11.48 6.84 -7.62
N PHE A 26 11.77 7.65 -6.59
CA PHE A 26 13.12 8.20 -6.39
C PHE A 26 14.04 7.32 -5.54
N PHE A 27 13.49 6.51 -4.63
CA PHE A 27 14.27 5.80 -3.62
C PHE A 27 14.07 4.28 -3.62
N GLY A 28 13.44 3.71 -4.65
CA GLY A 28 13.33 2.26 -4.78
C GLY A 28 12.72 1.58 -3.56
N PHE A 29 13.46 0.66 -2.95
CA PHE A 29 13.07 -0.13 -1.77
C PHE A 29 12.98 0.64 -0.44
N TRP A 30 13.59 1.83 -0.30
CA TRP A 30 13.64 2.58 0.97
C TRP A 30 12.28 2.80 1.64
N PRO A 31 11.20 3.13 0.92
CA PRO A 31 9.89 3.35 1.52
C PRO A 31 9.30 2.09 2.15
N ALA A 32 9.68 0.89 1.70
CA ALA A 32 9.22 -0.37 2.29
C ALA A 32 9.90 -0.61 3.65
N LEU A 33 11.19 -0.30 3.74
CA LEU A 33 11.95 -0.36 5.00
C LEU A 33 11.33 0.55 6.06
N PHE A 34 11.12 1.84 5.74
CA PHE A 34 10.57 2.80 6.71
C PHE A 34 9.11 2.54 7.08
N ARG A 35 8.36 1.85 6.23
CA ARG A 35 6.97 1.44 6.51
C ARG A 35 6.86 0.18 7.38
N GLY A 36 7.99 -0.47 7.69
CA GLY A 36 8.03 -1.76 8.38
C GLY A 36 7.42 -2.90 7.54
N ASP A 37 7.46 -2.77 6.22
CA ASP A 37 7.00 -3.77 5.26
C ASP A 37 8.19 -4.63 4.83
N TRP A 38 8.55 -5.57 5.71
CA TRP A 38 9.74 -6.38 5.56
C TRP A 38 9.70 -7.29 4.34
N LEU A 39 8.52 -7.83 4.00
CA LEU A 39 8.36 -8.71 2.85
C LEU A 39 8.68 -7.95 1.56
N TRP A 40 8.03 -6.81 1.31
CA TRP A 40 8.28 -6.05 0.10
C TRP A 40 9.62 -5.32 0.11
N PHE A 41 10.16 -5.00 1.28
CA PHE A 41 11.54 -4.52 1.41
C PHE A 41 12.54 -5.54 0.84
N PHE A 42 12.51 -6.79 1.31
CA PHE A 42 13.45 -7.81 0.82
C PHE A 42 13.23 -8.15 -0.66
N VAL A 43 11.97 -8.16 -1.13
CA VAL A 43 11.65 -8.40 -2.55
C VAL A 43 12.22 -7.29 -3.43
N GLN A 44 11.97 -6.01 -3.10
CA GLN A 44 12.47 -4.88 -3.89
C GLN A 44 14.00 -4.79 -3.81
N LEU A 45 14.59 -5.01 -2.63
CA LEU A 45 16.03 -5.05 -2.45
C LEU A 45 16.69 -6.13 -3.34
N ALA A 46 16.13 -7.34 -3.36
CA ALA A 46 16.63 -8.42 -4.21
C ALA A 46 16.53 -8.04 -5.70
N ILE A 47 15.39 -7.53 -6.15
CA ILE A 47 15.20 -7.09 -7.54
C ILE A 47 16.22 -6.01 -7.90
N GLU A 48 16.39 -4.98 -7.07
CA GLU A 48 17.31 -3.88 -7.34
C GLU A 48 18.78 -4.34 -7.33
N VAL A 49 19.18 -5.25 -6.43
CA VAL A 49 20.54 -5.79 -6.40
C VAL A 49 20.79 -6.70 -7.60
N PHE A 50 19.95 -7.71 -7.82
CA PHE A 50 20.18 -8.67 -8.90
C PHE A 50 20.02 -8.01 -10.27
N VAL A 51 18.92 -7.30 -10.52
CA VAL A 51 18.67 -6.69 -11.82
C VAL A 51 19.55 -5.46 -12.00
N GLY A 52 19.73 -4.62 -10.98
CA GLY A 52 20.52 -3.39 -11.06
C GLY A 52 22.00 -3.65 -11.33
N ILE A 53 22.62 -4.65 -10.68
CA ILE A 53 24.04 -4.96 -10.91
C ILE A 53 24.29 -5.39 -12.36
N PHE A 54 23.45 -6.27 -12.91
CA PHE A 54 23.63 -6.77 -14.28
C PHE A 54 23.24 -5.77 -15.38
N THR A 55 22.55 -4.68 -15.03
CA THR A 55 22.06 -3.68 -15.99
C THR A 55 22.67 -2.30 -15.78
N PHE A 56 23.75 -2.18 -15.01
CA PHE A 56 24.38 -0.90 -14.64
C PHE A 56 23.37 0.11 -14.05
N GLY A 57 22.40 -0.37 -13.28
CA GLY A 57 21.37 0.44 -12.61
C GLY A 57 20.12 0.75 -13.45
N ILE A 58 20.11 0.46 -14.76
CA ILE A 58 18.95 0.75 -15.63
C ILE A 58 17.74 -0.10 -15.22
N GLY A 59 17.96 -1.40 -14.98
CA GLY A 59 16.89 -2.30 -14.56
C GLY A 59 16.36 -1.97 -13.17
N ALA A 60 17.21 -1.47 -12.27
CA ALA A 60 16.75 -0.93 -10.99
C ALA A 60 15.84 0.30 -11.22
N ALA A 61 16.23 1.25 -12.07
CA ALA A 61 15.40 2.41 -12.40
C ALA A 61 14.04 2.01 -13.01
N ILE A 62 14.00 1.06 -13.94
CA ILE A 62 12.76 0.53 -14.52
C ILE A 62 11.89 -0.11 -13.43
N SER A 63 12.50 -0.90 -12.54
CA SER A 63 11.77 -1.52 -11.43
C SER A 63 11.17 -0.48 -10.48
N SER A 64 11.90 0.57 -10.11
CA SER A 64 11.39 1.66 -9.26
C SER A 64 10.23 2.40 -9.92
N ILE A 65 10.29 2.60 -11.24
CA ILE A 65 9.17 3.17 -12.01
C ILE A 65 7.94 2.26 -11.91
N VAL A 66 8.07 0.96 -12.20
CA VAL A 66 6.93 0.02 -12.10
C VAL A 66 6.37 -0.01 -10.69
N PHE A 67 7.23 -0.18 -9.68
CA PHE A 67 6.84 -0.22 -8.28
C PHE A 67 6.21 1.09 -7.80
N SER A 68 6.57 2.24 -8.36
CA SER A 68 5.93 3.51 -7.99
C SER A 68 4.42 3.55 -8.29
N PHE A 69 3.94 2.81 -9.29
CA PHE A 69 2.50 2.72 -9.58
C PHE A 69 1.77 1.71 -8.69
N ILE A 70 2.43 0.60 -8.32
CA ILE A 70 1.75 -0.55 -7.68
C ILE A 70 1.99 -0.65 -6.17
N TYR A 71 3.11 -0.13 -5.66
CA TYR A 71 3.55 -0.42 -4.29
C TYR A 71 2.58 0.10 -3.22
N ASN A 72 2.04 1.31 -3.39
CA ASN A 72 1.04 1.83 -2.46
C ASN A 72 -0.23 0.99 -2.43
N LYS A 73 -0.70 0.51 -3.60
CA LYS A 73 -1.85 -0.38 -3.69
C LYS A 73 -1.59 -1.70 -2.97
N ILE A 74 -0.43 -2.29 -3.20
CA ILE A 74 0.03 -3.52 -2.54
C ILE A 74 0.03 -3.33 -1.01
N TYR A 75 0.66 -2.25 -0.53
CA TYR A 75 0.76 -1.95 0.90
C TYR A 75 -0.61 -1.80 1.56
N ILE A 76 -1.54 -1.08 0.92
CA ILE A 76 -2.92 -0.92 1.43
C ILE A 76 -3.61 -2.29 1.52
N ASN A 77 -3.53 -3.12 0.48
CA ASN A 77 -4.15 -4.45 0.50
C ASN A 77 -3.56 -5.36 1.60
N GLU A 78 -2.26 -5.25 1.87
CA GLU A 78 -1.62 -6.00 2.96
C GLU A 78 -2.08 -5.52 4.34
N LEU A 79 -2.31 -4.22 4.52
CA LEU A 79 -2.90 -3.71 5.76
C LEU A 79 -4.33 -4.22 5.94
N LEU A 80 -5.13 -4.19 4.88
CA LEU A 80 -6.51 -4.72 4.90
C LEU A 80 -6.52 -6.23 5.20
N SER A 81 -5.62 -7.02 4.61
CA SER A 81 -5.51 -8.46 4.91
C SER A 81 -5.06 -8.74 6.34
N LYS A 82 -4.30 -7.83 6.95
CA LYS A 82 -3.94 -7.84 8.38
C LYS A 82 -5.06 -7.36 9.32
N GLY A 83 -6.25 -7.10 8.79
CA GLY A 83 -7.43 -6.70 9.57
C GLY A 83 -7.51 -5.22 9.91
N TYR A 84 -6.70 -4.37 9.27
CA TYR A 84 -6.88 -2.92 9.38
C TYR A 84 -8.17 -2.48 8.69
N LYS A 85 -8.80 -1.42 9.22
CA LYS A 85 -10.05 -0.86 8.72
C LYS A 85 -9.91 0.64 8.49
N ALA A 86 -10.80 1.23 7.68
CA ALA A 86 -10.90 2.67 7.54
C ALA A 86 -11.15 3.33 8.92
N THR A 87 -10.56 4.50 9.14
CA THR A 87 -10.72 5.22 10.42
C THR A 87 -12.04 5.98 10.47
N ASP A 88 -12.50 6.51 9.34
CA ASP A 88 -13.76 7.22 9.19
C ASP A 88 -14.48 6.88 7.87
N THR A 89 -15.68 7.43 7.68
CA THR A 89 -16.50 7.23 6.47
C THR A 89 -15.85 7.82 5.21
N SER A 90 -15.02 8.85 5.34
CA SER A 90 -14.32 9.46 4.19
C SER A 90 -13.20 8.55 3.68
N ASP A 91 -12.44 7.95 4.59
CA ASP A 91 -11.43 6.94 4.31
C ASP A 91 -12.07 5.70 3.67
N GLU A 92 -13.23 5.27 4.17
CA GLU A 92 -14.00 4.15 3.60
C GLU A 92 -14.44 4.43 2.15
N GLN A 93 -14.97 5.62 1.88
CA GLN A 93 -15.33 6.04 0.52
C GLN A 93 -14.12 6.07 -0.42
N ILE A 94 -12.94 6.46 0.07
CA ILE A 94 -11.70 6.40 -0.70
C ILE A 94 -11.35 4.94 -1.04
N LEU A 95 -11.45 4.02 -0.08
CA LEU A 95 -11.18 2.60 -0.31
C LEU A 95 -12.16 1.98 -1.31
N VAL A 96 -13.46 2.30 -1.20
CA VAL A 96 -14.50 1.82 -2.11
C VAL A 96 -14.31 2.39 -3.52
N SER A 97 -14.10 3.70 -3.66
CA SER A 97 -13.94 4.36 -4.97
C SER A 97 -12.73 3.88 -5.75
N HIS A 98 -11.68 3.41 -5.06
CA HIS A 98 -10.47 2.87 -5.67
C HIS A 98 -10.47 1.34 -5.75
N GLY A 99 -11.56 0.67 -5.38
CA GLY A 99 -11.75 -0.77 -5.51
C GLY A 99 -10.91 -1.61 -4.54
N PHE A 100 -10.56 -1.06 -3.37
CA PHE A 100 -9.87 -1.81 -2.31
C PHE A 100 -10.82 -2.69 -1.49
N ILE A 101 -12.05 -2.23 -1.27
CA ILE A 101 -13.09 -2.96 -0.52
C ILE A 101 -14.44 -2.82 -1.24
N THR A 102 -15.34 -3.78 -1.02
CA THR A 102 -16.72 -3.70 -1.51
C THR A 102 -17.60 -2.95 -0.51
N ASN A 103 -18.55 -2.17 -1.02
CA ASN A 103 -19.53 -1.47 -0.20
C ASN A 103 -20.55 -2.51 0.32
N ASN A 104 -20.28 -3.12 1.47
CA ASN A 104 -21.19 -4.12 2.07
C ASN A 104 -22.36 -3.47 2.85
N HIS A 105 -22.81 -2.27 2.46
CA HIS A 105 -23.99 -1.59 3.03
C HIS A 105 -25.31 -2.08 2.38
N HIS A 106 -25.56 -3.39 2.47
CA HIS A 106 -26.84 -4.08 2.23
C HIS A 106 -26.75 -5.37 3.07
N THR A 107 -27.43 -5.62 4.19
CA THR A 107 -28.76 -5.26 4.69
C THR A 107 -28.75 -5.37 6.22
N ALA A 108 -28.93 -4.25 6.92
CA ALA A 108 -29.55 -4.24 8.24
C ALA A 108 -30.70 -3.24 8.17
N THR A 109 -31.66 -3.52 7.29
CA THR A 109 -32.99 -2.96 7.43
C THR A 109 -33.54 -3.52 8.75
N PRO A 110 -33.88 -2.69 9.75
CA PRO A 110 -34.60 -3.21 10.90
C PRO A 110 -35.95 -3.68 10.36
N THR A 111 -36.21 -4.98 10.48
CA THR A 111 -37.55 -5.55 10.32
C THR A 111 -38.45 -4.87 11.34
N ASN A 112 -39.31 -3.98 10.85
CA ASN A 112 -40.52 -3.55 11.54
C ASN A 112 -41.70 -4.37 11.02
#